data_AF-A0A5E4CC10-F1
#
_entry.id   AF-A0A5E4CC10-F1
#
_cell.length_a   1.000
_cell.length_b   1.000
_cell.length_c   1.000
_cell.angle_alpha   90.00
_cell.angle_beta   90.00
_cell.angle_gamma   90.00
#
_symmetry.space_group_name_H-M   'P 1'
#
loop_
_entity.id
_entity.type
_entity.pdbx_description
1 polymer ?
#
loop_
_entity_poly.entity_id
_entity_poly.type
_entity_poly.pdbx_seq_one_letter_code
_entity_poly.pdbx_strand_id
1 'polypeptide(L)'
;MCGSALAFFTAAFVCLQNCRRGSASFLRAAWVFSLVLGLGQSEDNRCTSSDAVSCARCLELGPECGWCVQEDFISGGSRSKRCDIVSNLISKGCSVDSIEYPSVRVIIPSENEINTQVTPGEVSIQLRPGAEANFMLKIHPLKKYPVDLYYLVDVSASMHNNIEKLNSVGNDLSRKMAFFSRDFRLGFGSYVDKTVSPYISVHPERIHNQCSDYNLDCMPPHGYIHVLSLTENITEFEKAVHRQKISGNIDTPEGGFDAMLQAAVCELLQGYSHPLSEPSQKPFTPPLVETKNSTMTFSHTEKRPGSKNVEVIQRTSSMGFSDVDMTLGTE
;
A
#
# COMPACT_ATOMS: atom_id res chain seq x y z
N MET A 1 20.58 10.04 8.27
CA MET A 1 20.67 9.80 9.72
C MET A 1 21.76 8.77 9.99
N CYS A 2 22.92 9.21 10.49
CA CYS A 2 23.94 8.46 11.25
C CYS A 2 25.09 9.46 11.46
N GLY A 3 25.59 9.80 12.64
CA GLY A 3 25.27 9.37 13.98
C GLY A 3 25.70 10.47 14.96
N SER A 4 24.93 10.61 16.03
CA SER A 4 25.35 11.26 17.26
C SER A 4 25.86 10.16 18.19
N ALA A 5 27.17 10.03 18.34
CA ALA A 5 27.79 9.21 19.38
C ALA A 5 29.24 9.66 19.63
N LEU A 6 29.42 10.92 19.99
CA LEU A 6 30.70 11.46 20.48
C LEU A 6 30.40 12.59 21.48
N ALA A 7 29.73 12.23 22.58
CA ALA A 7 29.45 13.15 23.67
C ALA A 7 29.38 12.43 25.02
N PHE A 8 30.37 11.59 25.34
CA PHE A 8 30.55 11.04 26.69
C PHE A 8 32.01 10.65 26.92
N PHE A 9 32.96 11.60 26.91
CA PHE A 9 34.28 11.39 27.55
C PHE A 9 34.99 12.73 27.79
N THR A 10 34.31 13.69 28.41
CA THR A 10 34.93 14.96 28.87
C THR A 10 34.37 15.40 30.23
N ALA A 11 34.47 14.54 31.26
CA ALA A 11 34.23 14.94 32.65
C ALA A 11 34.88 13.99 33.67
N ALA A 12 36.20 13.80 33.62
CA ALA A 12 36.92 13.08 34.69
C ALA A 12 38.42 13.43 34.79
N PHE A 13 38.84 14.62 34.37
CA PHE A 13 40.23 15.07 34.54
C PHE A 13 40.32 16.55 34.94
N VAL A 14 39.53 16.93 35.95
CA VAL A 14 39.75 18.14 36.76
C VAL A 14 39.62 17.71 38.22
N CYS A 15 40.71 17.21 38.79
CA CYS A 15 41.05 17.20 40.22
C CYS A 15 42.19 16.21 40.43
N LEU A 16 43.41 16.60 40.04
CA LEU A 16 44.70 16.20 40.65
C LEU A 16 45.86 16.73 39.78
N GLN A 17 45.83 18.03 39.48
CA GLN A 17 47.04 18.80 39.23
C GLN A 17 47.37 19.57 40.50
N ASN A 18 48.08 18.92 41.41
CA ASN A 18 49.12 19.55 42.22
C ASN A 18 49.80 18.49 43.09
N CYS A 19 50.82 17.83 42.54
CA CYS A 19 52.08 17.57 43.25
C CYS A 19 53.08 16.83 42.35
N ARG A 20 54.17 17.53 42.01
CA ARG A 20 55.56 17.02 41.83
C ARG A 20 55.90 16.05 40.67
N ARG A 21 56.51 16.65 39.63
CA ARG A 21 57.89 16.41 39.13
C ARG A 21 58.31 14.96 38.82
N GLY A 22 58.38 14.61 37.53
CA GLY A 22 59.13 13.44 37.04
C GLY A 22 58.86 13.09 35.58
N SER A 23 59.94 12.79 34.84
CA SER A 23 60.04 12.53 33.40
C SER A 23 59.05 11.50 32.81
N ALA A 24 58.39 11.81 31.68
CA ALA A 24 57.68 10.83 30.86
C ALA A 24 57.60 11.26 29.38
N SER A 25 58.75 11.52 28.74
CA SER A 25 58.83 11.87 27.31
C SER A 25 58.76 10.67 26.35
N PHE A 26 58.45 9.46 26.82
CA PHE A 26 58.47 8.24 25.98
C PHE A 26 57.10 7.68 25.59
N LEU A 27 55.99 8.15 26.19
CA LEU A 27 54.66 7.60 25.91
C LEU A 27 53.84 8.36 24.87
N ARG A 28 54.28 9.55 24.43
CA ARG A 28 53.55 10.36 23.43
C ARG A 28 53.86 10.00 21.98
N ALA A 29 55.02 9.38 21.70
CA ALA A 29 55.40 9.04 20.32
C ALA A 29 54.64 7.81 19.77
N ALA A 30 54.31 6.84 20.64
CA ALA A 30 53.62 5.62 20.21
C ALA A 30 52.16 5.84 19.81
N TRP A 31 51.47 6.83 20.39
CA TRP A 31 50.08 7.15 20.06
C TRP A 31 49.94 7.95 18.75
N VAL A 32 50.96 8.72 18.36
CA VAL A 32 50.94 9.48 17.10
C VAL A 32 51.27 8.58 15.90
N PHE A 33 52.12 7.57 16.08
CA PHE A 33 52.42 6.60 15.01
C PHE A 33 51.26 5.65 14.67
N SER A 34 50.34 5.41 15.60
CA SER A 34 49.18 4.54 15.35
C SER A 34 48.02 5.24 14.62
N LEU A 35 48.04 6.58 14.51
CA LEU A 35 47.01 7.35 13.80
C LEU A 35 47.33 7.59 12.31
N VAL A 36 48.55 7.32 11.85
CA VAL A 36 48.99 7.63 10.47
C VAL A 36 48.86 6.42 9.52
N LEU A 37 48.65 5.20 10.05
CA LEU A 37 48.60 3.97 9.24
C LEU A 37 47.20 3.35 9.09
N GLY A 38 46.13 4.09 9.38
CA GLY A 38 44.78 3.53 9.54
C GLY A 38 43.72 3.90 8.49
N LEU A 39 44.06 4.55 7.37
CA LEU A 39 43.09 4.92 6.33
C LEU A 39 43.55 4.45 4.94
N GLY A 40 43.60 3.14 4.79
CA GLY A 40 43.75 2.46 3.51
C GLY A 40 42.82 1.27 3.46
N GLN A 41 41.52 1.47 3.73
CA GLN A 41 40.53 0.48 3.32
C GLN A 41 40.43 0.57 1.80
N SER A 42 41.13 -0.33 1.10
CA SER A 42 40.78 -0.64 -0.28
C SER A 42 39.31 -1.02 -0.27
N GLU A 43 38.46 -0.33 -1.03
CA GLU A 43 37.14 -0.87 -1.35
C GLU A 43 37.37 -2.29 -1.88
N ASP A 44 36.81 -3.29 -1.20
CA ASP A 44 36.91 -4.66 -1.64
C ASP A 44 36.11 -4.79 -2.93
N ASN A 45 36.81 -5.05 -4.04
CA ASN A 45 36.20 -5.13 -5.35
C ASN A 45 35.49 -6.49 -5.49
N ARG A 46 34.20 -6.48 -5.15
CA ARG A 46 33.28 -7.64 -5.23
C ARG A 46 33.23 -8.30 -6.62
N CYS A 47 33.49 -7.54 -7.68
CA CYS A 47 33.51 -8.05 -9.05
C CYS A 47 34.68 -9.03 -9.26
N THR A 48 35.79 -8.80 -8.56
CA THR A 48 37.01 -9.62 -8.67
C THR A 48 37.13 -10.68 -7.58
N SER A 49 36.63 -10.44 -6.37
CA SER A 49 36.78 -11.36 -5.23
C SER A 49 35.86 -12.58 -5.29
N SER A 50 34.85 -12.57 -6.15
CA SER A 50 33.84 -13.62 -6.31
C SER A 50 34.19 -14.69 -7.36
N ASP A 51 35.33 -14.54 -8.05
CA ASP A 51 35.83 -15.48 -9.07
C ASP A 51 34.80 -15.90 -10.14
N ALA A 52 33.92 -14.98 -10.56
CA ALA A 52 32.88 -15.28 -11.54
C ALA A 52 33.46 -15.73 -12.89
N VAL A 53 33.14 -16.97 -13.31
CA VAL A 53 33.68 -17.58 -14.54
C VAL A 53 32.79 -17.39 -15.78
N SER A 54 31.61 -16.78 -15.62
CA SER A 54 30.64 -16.56 -16.68
C SER A 54 30.13 -15.12 -16.66
N CYS A 55 29.72 -14.61 -17.84
CA CYS A 55 29.15 -13.28 -17.99
C CYS A 55 27.92 -13.09 -17.08
N ALA A 56 26.94 -14.00 -17.12
CA ALA A 56 25.74 -13.90 -16.28
C ALA A 56 26.09 -13.80 -14.78
N ARG A 57 26.94 -14.69 -14.28
CA ARG A 57 27.35 -14.67 -12.87
C ARG A 57 28.09 -13.40 -12.49
N CYS A 58 28.92 -12.86 -13.38
CA CYS A 58 29.59 -11.59 -13.16
C CYS A 58 28.58 -10.45 -13.05
N LEU A 59 27.57 -10.47 -13.93
CA LEU A 59 26.62 -9.38 -14.01
C LEU A 59 25.67 -9.31 -12.80
N GLU A 60 25.46 -10.43 -12.10
CA GLU A 60 24.68 -10.53 -10.86
C GLU A 60 25.39 -9.95 -9.62
N LEU A 61 26.71 -9.76 -9.66
CA LEU A 61 27.48 -9.37 -8.46
C LEU A 61 27.24 -7.94 -8.01
N GLY A 62 26.85 -7.08 -8.93
CA GLY A 62 26.61 -5.67 -8.68
C GLY A 62 26.48 -4.86 -9.97
N PRO A 63 25.84 -3.69 -9.88
CA PRO A 63 25.64 -2.81 -11.02
C PRO A 63 26.94 -2.28 -11.62
N GLU A 64 28.02 -2.18 -10.84
CA GLU A 64 29.33 -1.66 -11.25
C GLU A 64 30.20 -2.67 -12.02
N CYS A 65 29.88 -3.97 -11.94
CA CYS A 65 30.64 -5.02 -12.57
C CYS A 65 30.35 -5.08 -14.08
N GLY A 66 31.38 -5.29 -14.89
CA GLY A 66 31.28 -5.56 -16.33
C GLY A 66 32.00 -6.86 -16.69
N TRP A 67 31.72 -7.37 -17.89
CA TRP A 67 32.36 -8.58 -18.41
C TRP A 67 33.07 -8.33 -19.74
N CYS A 68 34.37 -8.59 -19.82
CA CYS A 68 35.12 -8.46 -21.07
C CYS A 68 34.97 -9.73 -21.94
N VAL A 69 34.44 -9.58 -23.16
CA VAL A 69 34.23 -10.67 -24.13
C VAL A 69 35.45 -10.88 -25.05
N GLN A 70 36.32 -9.90 -25.17
CA GLN A 70 37.48 -9.89 -26.08
C GLN A 70 38.38 -11.14 -25.91
N GLU A 71 38.70 -11.84 -27.01
CA GLU A 71 39.36 -13.15 -26.94
C GLU A 71 40.79 -13.09 -26.37
N ASP A 72 41.61 -12.15 -26.82
CA ASP A 72 43.02 -11.96 -26.44
C ASP A 72 43.24 -11.30 -25.07
N PHE A 73 42.15 -10.88 -24.41
CA PHE A 73 42.20 -10.28 -23.06
C PHE A 73 42.80 -11.22 -22.01
N ILE A 74 42.69 -12.54 -22.19
CA ILE A 74 43.29 -13.55 -21.32
C ILE A 74 44.56 -14.11 -21.99
N SER A 75 45.61 -13.31 -22.08
CA SER A 75 46.94 -13.85 -22.39
C SER A 75 47.55 -14.49 -21.12
N GLY A 76 47.06 -15.69 -20.74
CA GLY A 76 47.62 -16.52 -19.65
C GLY A 76 46.98 -16.40 -18.25
N GLY A 77 45.76 -15.86 -18.12
CA GLY A 77 45.04 -15.71 -16.83
C GLY A 77 43.84 -16.64 -16.62
N SER A 78 43.24 -16.60 -15.41
CA SER A 78 41.96 -17.27 -15.11
C SER A 78 40.78 -16.58 -15.82
N ARG A 79 39.73 -17.33 -16.17
CA ARG A 79 38.48 -16.80 -16.75
C ARG A 79 37.81 -15.77 -15.83
N SER A 80 38.04 -15.85 -14.51
CA SER A 80 37.51 -14.89 -13.54
C SER A 80 38.03 -13.46 -13.74
N LYS A 81 39.19 -13.27 -14.39
CA LYS A 81 39.75 -11.93 -14.67
C LYS A 81 38.91 -11.12 -15.67
N ARG A 82 37.98 -11.76 -16.38
CA ARG A 82 37.04 -11.08 -17.29
C ARG A 82 35.96 -10.30 -16.54
N CYS A 83 35.71 -10.63 -15.28
CA CYS A 83 34.80 -9.91 -14.41
C CYS A 83 35.55 -8.89 -13.56
N ASP A 84 35.22 -7.61 -13.72
CA ASP A 84 35.77 -6.52 -12.91
C ASP A 84 34.87 -5.28 -13.05
N ILE A 85 35.14 -4.23 -12.29
CA ILE A 85 34.57 -2.90 -12.49
C ILE A 85 34.94 -2.43 -13.90
N VAL A 86 34.00 -1.78 -14.59
CA VAL A 86 34.16 -1.33 -15.99
C VAL A 86 35.44 -0.50 -16.19
N SER A 87 35.75 0.42 -15.26
CA SER A 87 36.96 1.25 -15.33
C SER A 87 38.26 0.42 -15.26
N ASN A 88 38.26 -0.67 -14.49
CA ASN A 88 39.40 -1.59 -14.39
C ASN A 88 39.56 -2.44 -15.65
N LEU A 89 38.47 -2.85 -16.30
CA LEU A 89 38.53 -3.58 -17.56
C LEU A 89 39.16 -2.73 -18.67
N ILE A 90 38.78 -1.46 -18.75
CA ILE A 90 39.33 -0.50 -19.70
C ILE A 90 40.83 -0.28 -19.43
N SER A 91 41.23 -0.08 -18.17
CA SER A 91 42.65 0.12 -17.82
C SER A 91 43.51 -1.12 -18.06
N LYS A 92 42.92 -2.33 -18.00
CA LYS A 92 43.55 -3.60 -18.36
C LYS A 92 43.62 -3.85 -19.88
N GLY A 93 43.07 -2.96 -20.71
CA GLY A 93 43.15 -3.03 -22.16
C GLY A 93 41.99 -3.75 -22.85
N CYS A 94 40.85 -3.96 -22.18
CA CYS A 94 39.64 -4.41 -22.84
C CYS A 94 39.03 -3.27 -23.68
N SER A 95 38.74 -3.53 -24.95
CA SER A 95 38.02 -2.58 -25.81
C SER A 95 36.63 -2.28 -25.26
N VAL A 96 36.21 -1.01 -25.29
CA VAL A 96 34.90 -0.57 -24.77
C VAL A 96 33.74 -1.31 -25.45
N ASP A 97 33.84 -1.54 -26.77
CA ASP A 97 32.82 -2.27 -27.55
C ASP A 97 32.76 -3.78 -27.21
N SER A 98 33.76 -4.29 -26.50
CA SER A 98 33.85 -5.69 -26.07
C SER A 98 33.53 -5.88 -24.59
N ILE A 99 33.10 -4.83 -23.88
CA ILE A 99 32.65 -4.90 -22.49
C ILE A 99 31.13 -5.04 -22.49
N GLU A 100 30.65 -6.19 -22.01
CA GLU A 100 29.23 -6.39 -21.69
C GLU A 100 28.91 -5.69 -20.38
N TYR A 101 28.14 -4.61 -20.49
CA TYR A 101 27.68 -3.81 -19.37
C TYR A 101 26.28 -3.24 -19.69
N PRO A 102 25.21 -4.02 -19.45
CA PRO A 102 23.85 -3.56 -19.69
C PRO A 102 23.53 -2.37 -18.80
N SER A 103 23.18 -1.23 -19.41
CA SER A 103 22.80 -0.03 -18.68
C SER A 103 21.34 -0.08 -18.23
N VAL A 104 21.05 0.55 -17.08
CA VAL A 104 19.67 0.81 -16.65
C VAL A 104 19.01 1.74 -17.66
N ARG A 105 17.79 1.37 -18.11
CA ARG A 105 17.01 2.20 -19.03
C ARG A 105 15.61 2.41 -18.48
N VAL A 106 15.21 3.67 -18.37
CA VAL A 106 13.85 4.08 -18.08
C VAL A 106 13.25 4.63 -19.36
N ILE A 107 12.20 3.99 -19.86
CA ILE A 107 11.49 4.37 -21.08
C ILE A 107 10.10 4.84 -20.66
N ILE A 108 9.83 6.12 -20.90
CA ILE A 108 8.52 6.73 -20.68
C ILE A 108 7.92 6.96 -22.08
N PRO A 109 6.82 6.27 -22.46
CA PRO A 109 6.15 6.50 -23.72
C PRO A 109 5.78 7.98 -23.87
N SER A 110 6.14 8.58 -25.01
CA SER A 110 5.82 9.97 -25.35
C SER A 110 4.33 10.17 -25.65
N GLU A 111 3.61 9.10 -25.97
CA GLU A 111 2.22 9.17 -26.39
C GLU A 111 1.30 9.11 -25.17
N ASN A 112 0.99 10.30 -24.64
CA ASN A 112 -0.37 10.82 -24.44
C ASN A 112 -1.50 9.90 -23.93
N GLU A 113 -1.21 8.87 -23.13
CA GLU A 113 -2.18 8.47 -22.11
C GLU A 113 -2.01 9.38 -20.91
N ILE A 114 -2.53 10.60 -21.05
CA ILE A 114 -2.80 11.47 -19.90
C ILE A 114 -3.88 10.76 -19.09
N ASN A 115 -3.46 9.85 -18.22
CA ASN A 115 -4.26 9.51 -17.06
C ASN A 115 -4.45 10.82 -16.30
N THR A 116 -5.68 11.32 -16.29
CA THR A 116 -6.04 12.69 -15.83
C THR A 116 -5.55 13.02 -14.41
N GLN A 117 -5.19 12.00 -13.62
CA GLN A 117 -4.70 12.14 -12.26
C GLN A 117 -3.23 11.76 -12.06
N VAL A 118 -2.62 10.96 -12.92
CA VAL A 118 -1.26 10.42 -12.71
C VAL A 118 -0.50 10.40 -14.03
N THR A 119 0.66 11.06 -14.07
CA THR A 119 1.52 11.13 -15.26
C THR A 119 2.95 10.73 -14.92
N PRO A 120 3.62 9.84 -15.67
CA PRO A 120 3.09 9.09 -16.82
C PRO A 120 2.13 7.96 -16.40
N GLY A 121 1.25 7.52 -17.32
CA GLY A 121 0.36 6.38 -17.10
C GLY A 121 1.06 5.02 -17.18
N GLU A 122 2.18 4.95 -17.91
CA GLU A 122 2.99 3.75 -18.09
C GLU A 122 4.50 4.09 -18.03
N VAL A 123 5.29 3.20 -17.44
CA VAL A 123 6.75 3.30 -17.39
C VAL A 123 7.35 1.91 -17.66
N SER A 124 8.20 1.80 -18.67
CA SER A 124 8.96 0.58 -18.95
C SER A 124 10.39 0.73 -18.42
N ILE A 125 10.79 -0.14 -17.51
CA ILE A 125 12.09 -0.09 -16.86
C ILE A 125 12.87 -1.36 -17.18
N GLN A 126 14.08 -1.20 -17.73
CA GLN A 126 15.06 -2.27 -17.85
C GLN A 126 16.09 -2.11 -16.74
N LEU A 127 16.02 -3.00 -15.76
CA LEU A 127 16.89 -3.07 -14.59
C LEU A 127 17.80 -4.29 -14.65
N ARG A 128 18.95 -4.15 -14.00
CA ARG A 128 19.92 -5.21 -13.74
C ARG A 128 19.95 -5.51 -12.24
N PRO A 129 20.26 -6.75 -11.81
CA PRO A 129 20.42 -7.07 -10.38
C PRO A 129 21.29 -6.06 -9.63
N GLY A 130 20.79 -5.57 -8.50
CA GLY A 130 21.46 -4.57 -7.66
C GLY A 130 21.52 -3.15 -8.22
N ALA A 131 20.97 -2.88 -9.41
CA ALA A 131 20.87 -1.54 -9.97
C ALA A 131 19.58 -0.83 -9.53
N GLU A 132 19.64 0.51 -9.51
CA GLU A 132 18.52 1.36 -9.16
C GLU A 132 18.06 2.19 -10.37
N ALA A 133 16.76 2.44 -10.47
CA ALA A 133 16.17 3.34 -11.45
C ALA A 133 15.28 4.38 -10.77
N ASN A 134 15.38 5.63 -11.24
CA ASN A 134 14.58 6.75 -10.75
C ASN A 134 13.75 7.35 -11.88
N PHE A 135 12.49 7.65 -11.60
CA PHE A 135 11.60 8.35 -12.52
C PHE A 135 10.59 9.20 -11.73
N MET A 136 10.10 10.26 -12.36
CA MET A 136 9.20 11.21 -11.71
C MET A 136 7.74 10.87 -12.01
N LEU A 137 6.95 10.69 -10.97
CA LEU A 137 5.49 10.61 -11.04
C LEU A 137 4.86 11.96 -10.68
N LYS A 138 3.95 12.46 -11.52
CA LYS A 138 3.17 13.67 -11.28
C LYS A 138 1.72 13.30 -10.96
N ILE A 139 1.23 13.78 -9.83
CA ILE A 139 -0.16 13.57 -9.41
C ILE A 139 -0.95 14.87 -9.58
N HIS A 140 -2.10 14.78 -10.24
CA HIS A 140 -3.03 15.88 -10.51
C HIS A 140 -4.36 15.64 -9.79
N PRO A 141 -4.61 16.28 -8.64
CA PRO A 141 -5.87 16.13 -7.92
C PRO A 141 -7.06 16.66 -8.72
N LEU A 142 -8.17 15.92 -8.72
CA LEU A 142 -9.41 16.40 -9.32
C LEU A 142 -10.08 17.45 -8.42
N LYS A 143 -10.69 18.47 -9.03
CA LYS A 143 -11.47 19.48 -8.30
C LYS A 143 -12.70 18.89 -7.60
N LYS A 144 -13.32 17.86 -8.19
CA LYS A 144 -14.47 17.13 -7.66
C LYS A 144 -14.35 15.67 -8.05
N TYR A 145 -14.28 14.79 -7.06
CA TYR A 145 -14.24 13.34 -7.26
C TYR A 145 -15.66 12.77 -7.32
N PRO A 146 -15.96 11.79 -8.18
CA PRO A 146 -17.16 10.98 -8.02
C PRO A 146 -17.10 10.23 -6.69
N VAL A 147 -18.24 10.10 -6.01
CA VAL A 147 -18.31 9.48 -4.68
C VAL A 147 -19.45 8.46 -4.65
N ASP A 148 -19.08 7.21 -4.42
CA ASP A 148 -20.01 6.13 -4.12
C ASP A 148 -20.05 5.91 -2.60
N LEU A 149 -21.25 6.04 -2.03
CA LEU A 149 -21.48 5.85 -0.61
C LEU A 149 -22.46 4.70 -0.37
N TYR A 150 -21.96 3.60 0.17
CA TYR A 150 -22.77 2.44 0.50
C TYR A 150 -23.01 2.39 2.01
N TYR A 151 -24.26 2.64 2.42
CA TYR A 151 -24.67 2.59 3.82
C TYR A 151 -24.85 1.15 4.27
N LEU A 152 -24.01 0.71 5.21
CA LEU A 152 -24.10 -0.59 5.82
C LEU A 152 -24.58 -0.45 7.26
N VAL A 153 -25.82 -0.90 7.49
CA VAL A 153 -26.54 -0.58 8.72
C VAL A 153 -26.83 -1.84 9.52
N ASP A 154 -26.44 -1.81 10.79
CA ASP A 154 -26.90 -2.75 11.80
C ASP A 154 -28.41 -2.56 12.01
N VAL A 155 -29.19 -3.62 11.78
CA VAL A 155 -30.64 -3.62 11.98
C VAL A 155 -31.08 -4.51 13.14
N SER A 156 -30.15 -4.86 14.04
CA SER A 156 -30.46 -5.53 15.30
C SER A 156 -31.50 -4.75 16.12
N ALA A 157 -32.14 -5.41 17.08
CA ALA A 157 -33.16 -4.79 17.94
C ALA A 157 -32.59 -3.59 18.71
N SER A 158 -31.27 -3.60 18.95
CA SER A 158 -30.55 -2.48 19.53
C SER A 158 -30.72 -1.21 18.70
N MET A 159 -30.91 -1.28 17.39
CA MET A 159 -30.99 -0.15 16.46
C MET A 159 -32.39 0.42 16.24
N HIS A 160 -33.42 -0.10 16.93
CA HIS A 160 -34.83 0.29 16.74
C HIS A 160 -35.07 1.81 16.71
N ASN A 161 -34.58 2.54 17.71
CA ASN A 161 -34.78 4.00 17.82
C ASN A 161 -33.90 4.83 16.87
N ASN A 162 -32.97 4.19 16.16
CA ASN A 162 -31.97 4.84 15.32
C ASN A 162 -32.32 4.72 13.84
N ILE A 163 -32.95 3.62 13.42
CA ILE A 163 -33.34 3.38 12.02
C ILE A 163 -34.28 4.47 11.50
N GLU A 164 -35.23 4.93 12.31
CA GLU A 164 -36.17 6.01 11.93
C GLU A 164 -35.45 7.31 11.55
N LYS A 165 -34.28 7.59 12.15
CA LYS A 165 -33.50 8.80 11.90
C LYS A 165 -32.61 8.70 10.65
N LEU A 166 -32.35 7.49 10.15
CA LEU A 166 -31.47 7.27 8.99
C LEU A 166 -31.97 7.97 7.73
N ASN A 167 -33.29 8.05 7.54
CA ASN A 167 -33.88 8.79 6.42
C ASN A 167 -33.45 10.26 6.42
N SER A 168 -33.56 10.93 7.57
CA SER A 168 -33.19 12.33 7.69
C SER A 168 -31.68 12.54 7.47
N VAL A 169 -30.85 11.64 7.99
CA VAL A 169 -29.39 11.69 7.83
C VAL A 169 -28.98 11.46 6.37
N GLY A 170 -29.59 10.49 5.68
CA GLY A 170 -29.30 10.20 4.28
C GLY A 170 -29.63 11.36 3.35
N ASN A 171 -30.79 12.01 3.55
CA ASN A 171 -31.19 13.17 2.77
C ASN A 171 -30.27 14.37 3.02
N ASP A 172 -29.98 14.69 4.29
CA ASP A 172 -29.08 15.79 4.65
C ASP A 172 -27.66 15.58 4.12
N LEU A 173 -27.15 14.34 4.18
CA LEU A 173 -25.85 14.00 3.62
C LEU A 173 -25.84 14.16 2.11
N SER A 174 -26.85 13.65 1.41
CA SER A 174 -26.92 13.76 -0.05
C SER A 174 -26.96 15.21 -0.52
N ARG A 175 -27.72 16.07 0.17
CA ARG A 175 -27.77 17.51 -0.13
C ARG A 175 -26.43 18.19 0.10
N LYS A 176 -25.69 17.82 1.14
CA LYS A 176 -24.34 18.35 1.39
C LYS A 176 -23.33 17.84 0.36
N MET A 177 -23.43 16.57 -0.04
CA MET A 177 -22.51 15.95 -0.99
C MET A 177 -22.65 16.50 -2.42
N ALA A 178 -23.84 17.00 -2.80
CA ALA A 178 -24.04 17.71 -4.06
C ALA A 178 -23.15 18.97 -4.21
N PHE A 179 -22.67 19.55 -3.10
CA PHE A 179 -21.71 20.65 -3.15
C PHE A 179 -20.30 20.17 -3.52
N PHE A 180 -19.88 19.01 -2.98
CA PHE A 180 -18.51 18.49 -3.08
C PHE A 180 -18.28 17.58 -4.30
N SER A 181 -19.30 16.85 -4.74
CA SER A 181 -19.23 15.96 -5.91
C SER A 181 -20.34 16.29 -6.92
N ARG A 182 -20.07 16.01 -8.20
CA ARG A 182 -21.08 16.07 -9.28
C ARG A 182 -21.72 14.73 -9.58
N ASP A 183 -21.11 13.65 -9.11
CA ASP A 183 -21.49 12.26 -9.38
C ASP A 183 -21.46 11.55 -8.03
N PHE A 184 -22.60 11.66 -7.33
CA PHE A 184 -22.78 11.12 -5.99
C PHE A 184 -23.88 10.06 -6.02
N ARG A 185 -23.55 8.84 -5.60
CA ARG A 185 -24.46 7.72 -5.61
C ARG A 185 -24.56 7.10 -4.22
N LEU A 186 -25.78 6.71 -3.86
CA LEU A 186 -26.11 6.13 -2.57
C LEU A 186 -26.60 4.69 -2.75
N GLY A 187 -26.10 3.79 -1.90
CA GLY A 187 -26.58 2.41 -1.80
C GLY A 187 -26.88 2.07 -0.35
N PHE A 188 -27.62 0.98 -0.15
CA PHE A 188 -28.06 0.54 1.18
C PHE A 188 -27.96 -0.97 1.33
N GLY A 189 -27.45 -1.40 2.49
CA GLY A 189 -27.37 -2.78 2.93
C GLY A 189 -27.63 -2.87 4.42
N SER A 190 -28.17 -4.01 4.86
CA SER A 190 -28.47 -4.27 6.27
C SER A 190 -27.79 -5.54 6.74
N TYR A 191 -27.46 -5.60 8.02
CA TYR A 191 -26.87 -6.77 8.65
C TYR A 191 -27.32 -6.95 10.10
N VAL A 192 -27.20 -8.18 10.60
CA VAL A 192 -27.31 -8.52 12.02
C VAL A 192 -26.13 -9.41 12.38
N ASP A 193 -26.30 -10.74 12.35
CA ASP A 193 -25.25 -11.72 12.60
C ASP A 193 -25.58 -13.06 11.91
N LYS A 194 -24.67 -14.02 12.02
CA LYS A 194 -24.78 -15.35 11.44
C LYS A 194 -26.04 -16.04 11.96
N THR A 195 -26.77 -16.69 11.06
CA THR A 195 -28.05 -17.36 11.37
C THR A 195 -27.89 -18.75 12.00
N VAL A 196 -26.87 -18.91 12.84
CA VAL A 196 -26.54 -20.17 13.51
C VAL A 196 -26.36 -19.94 15.02
N SER A 197 -26.50 -21.01 15.80
CA SER A 197 -26.15 -20.97 17.22
C SER A 197 -24.63 -20.75 17.38
N PRO A 198 -24.16 -19.98 18.37
CA PRO A 198 -24.90 -19.37 19.48
C PRO A 198 -25.42 -17.93 19.23
N TYR A 199 -25.21 -17.37 18.03
CA TYR A 199 -25.57 -15.98 17.69
C TYR A 199 -27.09 -15.75 17.71
N ILE A 200 -27.88 -16.74 17.30
CA ILE A 200 -29.35 -16.65 17.30
C ILE A 200 -30.01 -17.76 18.13
N SER A 201 -31.28 -17.55 18.52
CA SER A 201 -32.10 -18.62 19.08
C SER A 201 -32.61 -19.52 17.96
N VAL A 202 -32.24 -20.79 18.00
CA VAL A 202 -32.78 -21.81 17.09
C VAL A 202 -34.08 -22.44 17.60
N HIS A 203 -34.64 -21.92 18.71
CA HIS A 203 -35.91 -22.40 19.24
C HIS A 203 -37.05 -22.10 18.25
N PRO A 204 -37.96 -23.05 17.97
CA PRO A 204 -39.00 -22.85 16.94
C PRO A 204 -39.87 -21.60 17.12
N GLU A 205 -40.09 -21.17 18.36
CA GLU A 205 -40.88 -19.97 18.68
C GLU A 205 -40.12 -18.65 18.41
N ARG A 206 -38.77 -18.70 18.39
CA ARG A 206 -37.91 -17.51 18.24
C ARG A 206 -37.21 -17.41 16.90
N ILE A 207 -37.08 -18.52 16.16
CA ILE A 207 -36.36 -18.56 14.89
C ILE A 207 -36.94 -17.59 13.85
N HIS A 208 -38.25 -17.35 13.88
CA HIS A 208 -38.92 -16.41 12.99
C HIS A 208 -39.00 -14.98 13.54
N ASN A 209 -38.90 -14.81 14.87
CA ASN A 209 -38.93 -13.52 15.54
C ASN A 209 -38.06 -13.56 16.82
N GLN A 210 -36.81 -13.12 16.69
CA GLN A 210 -35.85 -13.04 17.80
C GLN A 210 -36.20 -11.93 18.80
N CYS A 211 -37.13 -11.03 18.45
CA CYS A 211 -37.56 -9.90 19.26
C CYS A 211 -38.84 -10.20 20.06
N SER A 212 -39.30 -11.46 20.06
CA SER A 212 -40.50 -11.93 20.76
C SER A 212 -40.50 -11.61 22.25
N ASP A 213 -39.36 -11.69 22.93
CA ASP A 213 -39.21 -11.34 24.36
C ASP A 213 -39.53 -9.88 24.67
N TYR A 214 -39.44 -9.00 23.66
CA TYR A 214 -39.71 -7.57 23.79
C TYR A 214 -41.11 -7.18 23.27
N ASN A 215 -41.96 -8.15 22.95
CA ASN A 215 -43.26 -7.94 22.28
C ASN A 215 -43.15 -7.11 20.99
N LEU A 216 -42.03 -7.25 20.27
CA LEU A 216 -41.79 -6.57 18.99
C LEU A 216 -41.90 -7.57 17.84
N ASP A 217 -42.56 -7.16 16.76
CA ASP A 217 -42.54 -7.89 15.48
C ASP A 217 -41.31 -7.45 14.68
N CYS A 218 -40.41 -8.40 14.40
CA CYS A 218 -39.16 -8.13 13.70
C CYS A 218 -38.89 -9.18 12.62
N MET A 219 -38.02 -8.85 11.66
CA MET A 219 -37.66 -9.79 10.59
C MET A 219 -36.88 -10.99 11.14
N PRO A 220 -36.98 -12.15 10.48
CA PRO A 220 -36.09 -13.27 10.76
C PRO A 220 -34.61 -12.85 10.74
N PRO A 221 -33.77 -13.48 11.58
CA PRO A 221 -32.35 -13.18 11.64
C PRO A 221 -31.69 -13.45 10.28
N HIS A 222 -30.71 -12.61 9.93
CA HIS A 222 -29.95 -12.71 8.70
C HIS A 222 -28.54 -12.14 8.90
N GLY A 223 -27.57 -12.66 8.14
CA GLY A 223 -26.20 -12.14 8.16
C GLY A 223 -26.11 -10.78 7.47
N TYR A 224 -26.21 -10.77 6.14
CA TYR A 224 -26.16 -9.57 5.31
C TYR A 224 -27.25 -9.62 4.23
N ILE A 225 -27.90 -8.49 3.99
CA ILE A 225 -28.84 -8.29 2.89
C ILE A 225 -28.46 -7.03 2.13
N HIS A 226 -28.19 -7.19 0.83
CA HIS A 226 -28.15 -6.09 -0.11
C HIS A 226 -29.58 -5.58 -0.37
N VAL A 227 -29.86 -4.32 -0.05
CA VAL A 227 -31.22 -3.75 -0.13
C VAL A 227 -31.39 -2.83 -1.33
N LEU A 228 -30.42 -1.96 -1.60
CA LEU A 228 -30.46 -0.99 -2.69
C LEU A 228 -29.08 -0.85 -3.35
N SER A 229 -29.04 -1.04 -4.67
CA SER A 229 -27.88 -0.75 -5.51
C SER A 229 -27.60 0.75 -5.56
N LEU A 230 -26.35 1.13 -5.84
CA LEU A 230 -25.92 2.52 -5.93
C LEU A 230 -26.77 3.27 -6.98
N THR A 231 -27.44 4.32 -6.52
CA THR A 231 -28.35 5.14 -7.32
C THR A 231 -28.18 6.62 -6.99
N GLU A 232 -28.43 7.50 -7.96
CA GLU A 232 -28.54 8.95 -7.76
C GLU A 232 -29.92 9.34 -7.19
N ASN A 233 -30.89 8.41 -7.22
CA ASN A 233 -32.26 8.67 -6.79
C ASN A 233 -32.39 8.58 -5.27
N ILE A 234 -32.24 9.72 -4.60
CA ILE A 234 -32.39 9.86 -3.14
C ILE A 234 -33.76 9.34 -2.65
N THR A 235 -34.81 9.50 -3.47
CA THR A 235 -36.16 9.05 -3.10
C THR A 235 -36.24 7.52 -3.02
N GLU A 236 -35.49 6.80 -3.84
CA GLU A 236 -35.40 5.33 -3.75
C GLU A 236 -34.66 4.89 -2.48
N PHE A 237 -33.59 5.60 -2.12
CA PHE A 237 -32.88 5.40 -0.86
C PHE A 237 -33.80 5.60 0.34
N GLU A 238 -34.53 6.70 0.41
CA GLU A 238 -35.49 6.97 1.49
C GLU A 238 -36.56 5.89 1.59
N LYS A 239 -37.09 5.42 0.45
CA LYS A 239 -38.08 4.32 0.41
C LYS A 239 -37.48 3.01 0.89
N ALA A 240 -36.24 2.70 0.52
CA ALA A 240 -35.55 1.47 0.93
C ALA A 240 -35.31 1.46 2.45
N VAL A 241 -34.79 2.56 3.00
CA VAL A 241 -34.55 2.71 4.44
C VAL A 241 -35.87 2.71 5.23
N HIS A 242 -36.92 3.37 4.74
CA HIS A 242 -38.23 3.38 5.41
C HIS A 242 -38.91 2.00 5.44
N ARG A 243 -38.65 1.14 4.46
CA ARG A 243 -39.18 -0.24 4.43
C ARG A 243 -38.39 -1.19 5.33
N GLN A 244 -37.21 -0.79 5.79
CA GLN A 244 -36.37 -1.62 6.63
C GLN A 244 -37.03 -1.82 8.00
N LYS A 245 -37.19 -3.08 8.37
CA LYS A 245 -37.61 -3.48 9.71
C LYS A 245 -36.39 -3.90 10.53
N ILE A 246 -36.51 -3.77 11.85
CA ILE A 246 -35.53 -4.38 12.77
C ILE A 246 -35.54 -5.90 12.64
N SER A 247 -34.46 -6.52 13.05
CA SER A 247 -34.30 -7.95 13.29
C SER A 247 -33.57 -8.12 14.64
N GLY A 248 -33.03 -9.30 14.96
CA GLY A 248 -32.33 -9.50 16.22
C GLY A 248 -31.53 -10.79 16.30
N ASN A 249 -30.66 -10.82 17.29
CA ASN A 249 -29.75 -11.88 17.68
C ASN A 249 -29.71 -11.96 19.22
N ILE A 250 -29.02 -12.97 19.76
CA ILE A 250 -28.89 -13.20 21.21
C ILE A 250 -27.70 -12.44 21.77
N ASP A 251 -26.57 -12.47 21.05
CA ASP A 251 -25.32 -11.92 21.52
C ASP A 251 -25.21 -10.42 21.25
N THR A 252 -24.13 -9.82 21.75
CA THR A 252 -23.91 -8.36 21.67
C THR A 252 -22.98 -7.96 20.53
N PRO A 253 -21.95 -8.74 20.17
CA PRO A 253 -21.25 -8.54 18.90
C PRO A 253 -22.19 -8.81 17.72
N GLU A 254 -21.91 -8.17 16.60
CA GLU A 254 -22.69 -8.31 15.36
C GLU A 254 -21.76 -8.74 14.22
N GLY A 255 -22.34 -9.31 13.17
CA GLY A 255 -21.67 -9.80 11.96
C GLY A 255 -21.25 -8.72 10.97
N GLY A 256 -20.94 -7.50 11.42
CA GLY A 256 -20.64 -6.35 10.56
C GLY A 256 -19.50 -6.60 9.58
N PHE A 257 -18.44 -7.32 9.99
CA PHE A 257 -17.31 -7.62 9.11
C PHE A 257 -17.64 -8.58 7.97
N ASP A 258 -18.55 -9.54 8.18
CA ASP A 258 -19.06 -10.36 7.08
C ASP A 258 -19.78 -9.48 6.07
N ALA A 259 -20.61 -8.55 6.55
CA ALA A 259 -21.38 -7.64 5.72
C ALA A 259 -20.46 -6.66 4.96
N MET A 260 -19.40 -6.16 5.59
CA MET A 260 -18.37 -5.34 4.94
C MET A 260 -17.66 -6.11 3.83
N LEU A 261 -17.27 -7.37 4.09
CA LEU A 261 -16.63 -8.22 3.10
C LEU A 261 -17.56 -8.45 1.90
N GLN A 262 -18.82 -8.81 2.14
CA GLN A 262 -19.80 -9.05 1.07
C GLN A 262 -20.11 -7.78 0.26
N ALA A 263 -20.21 -6.63 0.93
CA ALA A 263 -20.38 -5.35 0.26
C ALA A 263 -19.16 -4.96 -0.57
N ALA A 264 -17.96 -5.33 -0.14
CA ALA A 264 -16.72 -5.02 -0.84
C ALA A 264 -16.50 -5.85 -2.11
N VAL A 265 -16.80 -7.16 -2.07
CA VAL A 265 -16.43 -8.09 -3.14
C VAL A 265 -17.50 -8.23 -4.24
N CYS A 266 -18.77 -7.98 -3.95
CA CYS A 266 -19.88 -8.30 -4.86
C CYS A 266 -20.20 -7.18 -5.89
N GLU A 267 -19.18 -6.58 -6.50
CA GLU A 267 -19.27 -5.25 -7.12
C GLU A 267 -20.44 -5.02 -8.10
N LEU A 268 -20.77 -6.06 -8.89
CA LEU A 268 -21.85 -6.05 -9.87
C LEU A 268 -23.24 -5.92 -9.24
N LEU A 269 -23.44 -6.48 -8.05
CA LEU A 269 -24.72 -6.41 -7.33
C LEU A 269 -24.91 -5.04 -6.67
N GLN A 270 -23.84 -4.43 -6.18
CA GLN A 270 -23.91 -3.08 -5.61
C GLN A 270 -23.95 -1.98 -6.67
N GLY A 271 -23.51 -2.23 -7.90
CA GLY A 271 -23.50 -1.25 -8.99
C GLY A 271 -22.38 -0.22 -8.85
N TYR A 272 -21.23 -0.59 -8.27
CA TYR A 272 -20.08 0.31 -8.18
C TYR A 272 -19.64 0.83 -9.56
N SER A 273 -19.29 2.11 -9.62
CA SER A 273 -18.80 2.73 -10.85
C SER A 273 -17.37 2.27 -11.04
N HIS A 274 -17.06 1.63 -12.16
CA HIS A 274 -15.68 1.40 -12.52
C HIS A 274 -15.01 2.76 -12.80
N PRO A 275 -13.80 3.03 -12.27
CA PRO A 275 -13.00 4.11 -12.79
C PRO A 275 -12.81 3.84 -14.29
N LEU A 276 -13.28 4.78 -15.12
CA LEU A 276 -13.31 4.75 -16.58
C LEU A 276 -12.25 3.81 -17.19
N SER A 277 -12.66 2.59 -17.56
CA SER A 277 -11.88 1.75 -18.45
C SER A 277 -12.22 2.13 -19.89
N GLU A 278 -11.18 2.31 -20.71
CA GLU A 278 -11.30 2.49 -22.16
C GLU A 278 -12.22 1.46 -22.83
N PRO A 279 -12.89 1.81 -23.94
CA PRO A 279 -13.70 0.88 -24.70
C PRO A 279 -12.82 0.08 -25.65
N SER A 280 -12.36 -1.10 -25.24
CA SER A 280 -11.89 -2.12 -26.19
C SER A 280 -12.49 -3.49 -25.86
N GLN A 281 -13.74 -3.68 -26.27
CA GLN A 281 -14.32 -5.02 -26.40
C GLN A 281 -13.61 -5.76 -27.55
N LYS A 282 -12.65 -6.63 -27.20
CA LYS A 282 -12.37 -7.85 -27.96
C LYS A 282 -12.62 -9.07 -27.07
N PRO A 283 -13.00 -10.22 -27.64
CA PRO A 283 -13.55 -11.35 -26.88
C PRO A 283 -12.48 -11.94 -25.97
N PHE A 284 -12.77 -11.99 -24.66
CA PHE A 284 -11.90 -12.58 -23.65
C PHE A 284 -11.93 -14.11 -23.73
N THR A 285 -10.82 -14.70 -24.20
CA THR A 285 -10.29 -15.95 -23.67
C THR A 285 -9.51 -15.64 -22.38
N PRO A 286 -9.57 -16.47 -21.34
CA PRO A 286 -8.98 -16.13 -20.05
C PRO A 286 -7.46 -16.25 -20.14
N PRO A 287 -6.72 -15.23 -19.67
CA PRO A 287 -5.87 -15.53 -18.52
C PRO A 287 -5.78 -14.40 -17.49
N LEU A 288 -5.54 -14.85 -16.26
CA LEU A 288 -4.93 -14.16 -15.11
C LEU A 288 -5.64 -12.91 -14.57
N VAL A 289 -5.98 -13.00 -13.28
CA VAL A 289 -6.59 -11.97 -12.45
C VAL A 289 -5.74 -10.69 -12.49
N GLU A 290 -6.14 -9.70 -13.28
CA GLU A 290 -5.73 -8.31 -13.08
C GLU A 290 -6.52 -7.74 -11.90
N THR A 291 -5.87 -7.63 -10.74
CA THR A 291 -6.38 -6.80 -9.64
C THR A 291 -6.22 -5.33 -10.03
N LYS A 292 -7.27 -4.73 -10.60
CA LYS A 292 -7.35 -3.27 -10.75
C LYS A 292 -7.61 -2.66 -9.37
N ASN A 293 -6.57 -2.03 -8.81
CA ASN A 293 -6.61 -1.43 -7.47
C ASN A 293 -7.58 -0.24 -7.40
N SER A 294 -8.80 -0.49 -6.94
CA SER A 294 -9.64 0.54 -6.33
C SER A 294 -9.40 0.52 -4.82
N THR A 295 -9.00 1.66 -4.25
CA THR A 295 -8.84 1.78 -2.79
C THR A 295 -10.22 1.90 -2.14
N MET A 296 -10.69 0.82 -1.52
CA MET A 296 -11.89 0.85 -0.70
C MET A 296 -11.51 1.33 0.70
N THR A 297 -12.04 2.48 1.12
CA THR A 297 -11.75 3.03 2.45
C THR A 297 -12.88 2.66 3.40
N PHE A 298 -12.53 1.94 4.46
CA PHE A 298 -13.47 1.63 5.54
C PHE A 298 -13.34 2.73 6.60
N SER A 299 -14.37 3.56 6.72
CA SER A 299 -14.45 4.55 7.79
C SER A 299 -15.30 4.02 8.92
N HIS A 300 -14.66 3.67 10.04
CA HIS A 300 -15.34 3.42 11.31
C HIS A 300 -15.43 4.74 12.07
N THR A 301 -16.63 5.20 12.41
CA THR A 301 -16.78 6.39 13.24
C THR A 301 -16.55 6.03 14.69
N GLU A 302 -15.54 6.64 15.33
CA GLU A 302 -15.16 6.39 16.72
C GLU A 302 -16.35 6.62 17.68
N LYS A 303 -16.61 5.61 18.53
CA LYS A 303 -17.71 5.60 19.50
C LYS A 303 -17.69 6.83 20.40
N ARG A 304 -18.63 7.77 20.20
CA ARG A 304 -19.08 8.62 21.31
C ARG A 304 -19.92 7.77 22.28
N PRO A 305 -19.84 7.98 23.60
CA PRO A 305 -20.73 7.30 24.54
C PRO A 305 -22.19 7.56 24.15
N GLY A 306 -22.92 6.50 23.77
CA GLY A 306 -24.32 6.58 23.31
C GLY A 306 -24.57 6.62 21.80
N SER A 307 -23.54 6.54 20.94
CA SER A 307 -23.72 6.40 19.48
C SER A 307 -23.71 4.92 19.07
N LYS A 308 -24.76 4.48 18.36
CA LYS A 308 -24.86 3.11 17.81
C LYS A 308 -24.28 3.02 16.40
N ASN A 309 -23.91 1.80 16.00
CA ASN A 309 -23.02 1.51 14.86
C ASN A 309 -23.70 1.80 13.51
N VAL A 310 -23.12 2.72 12.74
CA VAL A 310 -23.38 2.85 11.30
C VAL A 310 -22.03 2.76 10.62
N GLU A 311 -21.86 1.75 9.78
CA GLU A 311 -20.64 1.55 9.02
C GLU A 311 -20.82 2.11 7.62
N VAL A 312 -19.85 2.90 7.19
CA VAL A 312 -19.91 3.60 5.92
C VAL A 312 -18.76 3.09 5.08
N ILE A 313 -19.11 2.44 3.97
CA ILE A 313 -18.16 2.05 2.94
C ILE A 313 -18.17 3.16 1.91
N GLN A 314 -17.06 3.89 1.87
CA GLN A 314 -16.86 4.94 0.90
C GLN A 314 -15.85 4.45 -0.14
N ARG A 315 -16.28 4.40 -1.39
CA ARG A 315 -15.40 4.17 -2.52
C ARG A 315 -15.21 5.51 -3.21
N THR A 316 -14.02 6.07 -3.08
CA THR A 316 -13.57 7.22 -3.86
C THR A 316 -12.56 6.74 -4.87
N SER A 317 -12.59 7.33 -6.07
CA SER A 317 -11.51 7.18 -7.05
C SER A 317 -10.30 8.06 -6.70
N SER A 318 -10.10 8.39 -5.42
CA SER A 318 -8.95 9.14 -4.94
C SER A 318 -7.81 8.20 -4.60
N MET A 319 -6.72 8.27 -5.35
CA MET A 319 -5.41 7.89 -4.81
C MET A 319 -5.07 8.91 -3.72
N GLY A 320 -4.91 8.45 -2.48
CA GLY A 320 -4.21 9.25 -1.48
C GLY A 320 -2.76 9.47 -1.93
N PHE A 321 -2.03 10.28 -1.17
CA PHE A 321 -0.56 10.38 -1.10
C PHE A 321 0.10 11.67 -1.61
N SER A 322 0.99 12.13 -0.74
CA SER A 322 2.03 13.15 -0.84
C SER A 322 3.16 12.72 -1.76
N ASP A 323 3.80 13.66 -2.48
CA ASP A 323 4.94 13.49 -3.38
C ASP A 323 5.73 12.19 -3.16
N VAL A 324 5.51 11.21 -4.05
CA VAL A 324 6.13 9.88 -3.95
C VAL A 324 7.31 9.83 -4.93
N ASP A 325 8.51 9.84 -4.37
CA ASP A 325 9.69 9.38 -5.10
C ASP A 325 9.70 7.85 -5.05
N MET A 326 9.57 7.20 -6.20
CA MET A 326 9.56 5.73 -6.29
C MET A 326 10.91 5.21 -6.74
N THR A 327 11.64 4.64 -5.80
CA THR A 327 12.86 3.87 -6.08
C THR A 327 12.49 2.41 -6.30
N LEU A 328 12.78 1.87 -7.49
CA LEU A 328 12.75 0.42 -7.71
C LEU A 328 14.18 -0.13 -7.67
N GLY A 329 14.37 -1.10 -6.78
CA GLY A 329 15.59 -1.91 -6.69
C GLY A 329 15.27 -3.39 -6.92
N THR A 330 16.29 -4.13 -7.33
CA THR A 330 16.24 -5.60 -7.37
C THR A 330 17.22 -6.11 -6.31
N GLU A 331 16.71 -6.89 -5.35
CA GLU A 331 17.55 -7.63 -4.38
C GLU A 331 18.28 -8.80 -5.05
#